data_AF-A0A8E2JTZ6-F1
#
_entry.id   AF-A0A8E2JTZ6-F1
#
_cell.length_a   1.000
_cell.length_b   1.000
_cell.length_c   1.000
_cell.angle_alpha   90.00
_cell.angle_beta   90.00
_cell.angle_gamma   90.00
#
_symmetry.space_group_name_H-M   'P 1'
#
loop_
_entity.id
_entity.type
_entity.pdbx_description
1 polymer ?
#
loop_
_entity_poly.entity_id
_entity_poly.type
_entity_poly.pdbx_seq_one_letter_code
_entity_poly.pdbx_strand_id
1 'polypeptide(L)'
;VKWDSLSEWLSYGDGCYWVNGKAGSGKPTLMKYLREGRRTTGALLRWAGTKRLVIETFFFWDAGTPLQKSKTGLLRSLLFDILRRRQKLIPVLFPGVCRSTISGQLRGPLELSFIELRKAFMTLMNSVQDNLGVCFIVDGIDEYEGDQDDLVELFSQATTSSSVKMLISSRPIPSCVFALLGSCSLRLQDLTFNDVKQYSEDSLGKHSLMQAELANPGATAQLISGITSKAMGVFLWVALVVRLLRQGLQEYGSISDLQRKLDELPPDLEKLYQHMLSSMSLSDRIQGSKLLQVVLRSTETHGNYPMTVLQLSFAEEGDYVRPFWSKISPIPTQEEIWRCEGTGGRMRS
;
A
#
# COMPACT_ATOMS: atom_id res chain seq x y z
N VAL A 1 13.82 -21.60 -0.10
CA VAL A 1 13.31 -20.78 1.02
C VAL A 1 12.17 -21.57 1.65
N LYS A 2 12.14 -21.72 2.97
CA LYS A 2 11.04 -22.40 3.68
C LYS A 2 10.13 -21.30 4.22
N TRP A 3 8.88 -21.26 3.79
CA TRP A 3 7.85 -20.36 4.30
C TRP A 3 6.63 -21.19 4.66
N ASP A 4 5.80 -20.67 5.56
CA ASP A 4 4.56 -21.33 5.95
C ASP A 4 3.53 -21.13 4.84
N SER A 5 2.81 -22.18 4.45
CA SER A 5 1.84 -22.09 3.36
C SER A 5 0.68 -21.15 3.73
N LEU A 6 0.60 -19.98 3.08
CA LEU A 6 -0.48 -19.03 3.30
C LEU A 6 -1.86 -19.64 3.01
N SER A 7 -1.97 -20.47 1.97
CA SER A 7 -3.23 -21.13 1.63
C SER A 7 -3.68 -22.16 2.66
N GLU A 8 -2.73 -22.89 3.25
CA GLU A 8 -3.03 -23.84 4.34
C GLU A 8 -3.41 -23.08 5.60
N TRP A 9 -2.67 -22.03 5.96
CA TRP A 9 -3.01 -21.19 7.08
C TRP A 9 -4.40 -20.55 6.92
N LEU A 10 -4.73 -20.00 5.75
CA LEU A 10 -6.06 -19.42 5.48
C LEU A 10 -7.20 -20.45 5.67
N SER A 11 -6.94 -21.72 5.36
CA SER A 11 -7.96 -22.77 5.38
C SER A 11 -8.09 -23.50 6.71
N TYR A 12 -6.98 -23.68 7.44
CA TYR A 12 -6.90 -24.58 8.59
C TYR A 12 -6.03 -24.09 9.74
N GLY A 13 -5.20 -23.06 9.54
CA GLY A 13 -4.38 -22.51 10.61
C GLY A 13 -5.21 -21.67 11.59
N ASP A 14 -4.54 -21.06 12.55
CA ASP A 14 -5.11 -20.09 13.49
C ASP A 14 -4.09 -18.97 13.77
N GLY A 15 -4.45 -17.99 14.59
CA GLY A 15 -3.49 -16.99 15.05
C GLY A 15 -3.20 -15.88 14.04
N CYS A 16 -1.95 -15.41 14.09
CA CYS A 16 -1.39 -14.41 13.18
C CYS A 16 -0.59 -15.06 12.04
N TYR A 17 -0.71 -14.48 10.85
CA TYR A 17 0.17 -14.74 9.72
C TYR A 17 0.84 -13.44 9.27
N TRP A 18 2.15 -13.48 9.13
CA TRP A 18 2.96 -12.30 8.82
C TRP A 18 3.54 -12.36 7.41
N VAL A 19 3.08 -11.45 6.55
CA VAL A 19 3.63 -11.18 5.23
C VAL A 19 4.69 -10.08 5.37
N ASN A 20 5.95 -10.46 5.45
CA ASN A 20 7.05 -9.50 5.51
C ASN A 20 7.68 -9.25 4.15
N GLY A 21 8.33 -8.09 4.02
CA GLY A 21 9.22 -7.88 2.89
C GLY A 21 9.72 -6.46 2.69
N LYS A 22 10.66 -6.31 1.75
CA LYS A 22 11.30 -5.02 1.43
C LYS A 22 10.30 -3.97 0.94
N ALA A 23 10.68 -2.69 1.04
CA ALA A 23 9.93 -1.62 0.37
C ALA A 23 9.86 -1.92 -1.14
N GLY A 24 8.70 -1.68 -1.75
CA GLY A 24 8.50 -1.93 -3.18
C GLY A 24 8.42 -3.42 -3.60
N SER A 25 8.39 -4.38 -2.68
CA SER A 25 8.23 -5.82 -3.00
C SER A 25 6.79 -6.24 -3.37
N GLY A 26 5.82 -5.31 -3.29
CA GLY A 26 4.43 -5.57 -3.65
C GLY A 26 3.50 -6.01 -2.50
N LYS A 27 3.89 -5.83 -1.22
CA LYS A 27 3.02 -6.22 -0.08
C LYS A 27 1.62 -5.60 -0.14
N PRO A 28 1.45 -4.28 -0.34
CA PRO A 28 0.10 -3.69 -0.42
C PRO A 28 -0.71 -4.25 -1.59
N THR A 29 -0.04 -4.56 -2.71
CA THR A 29 -0.66 -5.21 -3.88
C THR A 29 -1.17 -6.60 -3.53
N LEU A 30 -0.35 -7.41 -2.83
CA LEU A 30 -0.76 -8.74 -2.36
C LEU A 30 -1.92 -8.63 -1.36
N MET A 31 -1.86 -7.71 -0.40
CA MET A 31 -2.93 -7.53 0.60
C MET A 31 -4.26 -7.11 -0.03
N LYS A 32 -4.23 -6.20 -1.03
CA LYS A 32 -5.40 -5.84 -1.85
C LYS A 32 -5.93 -7.03 -2.64
N TYR A 33 -5.05 -7.79 -3.28
CA TYR A 33 -5.44 -9.01 -4.00
C TYR A 33 -6.12 -10.03 -3.08
N LEU A 34 -5.58 -10.23 -1.87
CA LEU A 34 -6.13 -11.18 -0.90
C LEU A 34 -7.51 -10.74 -0.40
N ARG A 35 -7.73 -9.45 -0.17
CA ARG A 35 -9.03 -8.88 0.22
C ARG A 35 -10.14 -9.22 -0.77
N GLU A 36 -9.87 -9.10 -2.07
CA GLU A 36 -10.88 -9.24 -3.13
C GLU A 36 -10.90 -10.65 -3.76
N GLY A 37 -9.93 -11.49 -3.39
CA GLY A 37 -9.71 -12.79 -4.00
C GLY A 37 -10.76 -13.83 -3.60
N ARG A 38 -11.49 -14.37 -4.59
CA ARG A 38 -12.44 -15.49 -4.39
C ARG A 38 -11.77 -16.72 -3.75
N ARG A 39 -10.50 -16.97 -4.08
CA ARG A 39 -9.71 -18.06 -3.48
C ARG A 39 -9.50 -17.85 -1.99
N THR A 40 -9.18 -16.63 -1.56
CA THR A 40 -9.05 -16.25 -0.15
C THR A 40 -10.37 -16.43 0.57
N THR A 41 -11.47 -15.92 0.01
CA THR A 41 -12.80 -16.09 0.59
C THR A 41 -13.18 -17.56 0.71
N GLY A 42 -12.92 -18.38 -0.31
CA GLY A 42 -13.17 -19.82 -0.27
C GLY A 42 -12.38 -20.56 0.82
N ALA A 43 -11.10 -20.22 0.99
CA ALA A 43 -10.27 -20.78 2.06
C ALA A 43 -10.77 -20.37 3.45
N LEU A 44 -11.08 -19.09 3.65
CA LEU A 44 -11.60 -18.58 4.92
C LEU A 44 -13.01 -19.10 5.25
N LEU A 45 -13.85 -19.37 4.24
CA LEU A 45 -15.14 -20.03 4.44
C LEU A 45 -14.96 -21.46 4.95
N ARG A 46 -13.94 -22.16 4.43
CA ARG A 46 -13.60 -23.50 4.93
C ARG A 46 -13.14 -23.46 6.38
N TRP A 47 -12.28 -22.50 6.73
CA TRP A 47 -11.85 -22.30 8.12
C TRP A 47 -13.03 -21.93 9.04
N ALA A 48 -13.91 -21.03 8.61
CA ALA A 48 -15.06 -20.61 9.40
C ALA A 48 -16.08 -21.74 9.62
N GLY A 49 -16.13 -22.73 8.73
CA GLY A 49 -17.04 -23.86 8.82
C GLY A 49 -18.50 -23.41 8.75
N THR A 50 -19.26 -23.66 9.82
CA THR A 50 -20.67 -23.23 9.95
C THR A 50 -20.81 -21.78 10.44
N LYS A 51 -19.73 -21.15 10.93
CA LYS A 51 -19.76 -19.78 11.41
C LYS A 51 -19.97 -18.82 10.23
N ARG A 52 -20.68 -17.71 10.47
CA ARG A 52 -20.76 -16.65 9.46
C ARG A 52 -19.41 -15.96 9.37
N LEU A 53 -18.80 -15.95 8.20
CA LEU A 53 -17.52 -15.29 7.96
C LEU A 53 -17.68 -13.77 7.80
N VAL A 54 -16.77 -13.03 8.41
CA VAL A 54 -16.56 -11.60 8.19
C VAL A 54 -15.08 -11.36 7.91
N ILE A 55 -14.79 -10.64 6.83
CA ILE A 55 -13.45 -10.22 6.46
C ILE A 55 -13.43 -8.70 6.55
N GLU A 56 -12.52 -8.15 7.35
CA GLU A 56 -12.31 -6.71 7.46
C GLU A 56 -10.86 -6.35 7.17
N THR A 57 -10.66 -5.17 6.61
CA THR A 57 -9.35 -4.74 6.13
C THR A 57 -9.01 -3.35 6.62
N PHE A 58 -7.76 -3.14 6.98
CA PHE A 58 -7.22 -1.82 7.27
C PHE A 58 -5.84 -1.66 6.63
N PHE A 59 -5.58 -0.48 6.09
CA PHE A 59 -4.32 -0.15 5.46
C PHE A 59 -3.76 1.05 6.22
N PHE A 60 -2.69 0.83 6.97
CA PHE A 60 -1.90 1.93 7.49
C PHE A 60 -1.27 2.67 6.32
N TRP A 61 -1.19 4.00 6.46
CA TRP A 61 -0.61 4.82 5.43
C TRP A 61 0.13 6.01 6.04
N ASP A 62 1.46 5.98 6.00
CA ASP A 62 2.31 6.99 6.60
C ASP A 62 2.15 8.39 5.96
N ALA A 63 1.70 8.48 4.70
CA ALA A 63 1.35 9.77 4.08
C ALA A 63 -0.15 10.13 4.22
N GLY A 64 -0.91 9.32 4.94
CA GLY A 64 -2.35 9.51 5.15
C GLY A 64 -2.71 10.48 6.28
N THR A 65 -3.99 10.47 6.65
CA THR A 65 -4.53 11.23 7.77
C THR A 65 -4.07 10.68 9.14
N PRO A 66 -4.16 11.45 10.23
CA PRO A 66 -3.84 10.94 11.57
C PRO A 66 -4.64 9.69 11.99
N LEU A 67 -5.86 9.53 11.47
CA LEU A 67 -6.64 8.30 11.71
C LEU A 67 -6.07 7.10 10.94
N GLN A 68 -5.58 7.29 9.71
CA GLN A 68 -4.97 6.21 8.93
C GLN A 68 -3.65 5.71 9.51
N LYS A 69 -3.05 6.42 10.47
CA LYS A 69 -1.80 6.07 11.13
C LYS A 69 -1.97 5.70 12.60
N SER A 70 -3.20 5.56 13.12
CA SER A 70 -3.44 5.38 14.57
C SER A 70 -4.27 4.14 14.92
N LYS A 71 -4.07 3.62 16.14
CA LYS A 71 -4.92 2.55 16.72
C LYS A 71 -6.40 2.94 16.76
N THR A 72 -6.69 4.22 16.98
CA THR A 72 -8.05 4.75 16.98
C THR A 72 -8.69 4.59 15.61
N GLY A 73 -8.01 4.96 14.52
CA GLY A 73 -8.55 4.77 13.17
C GLY A 73 -8.71 3.30 12.80
N LEU A 74 -7.72 2.46 13.13
CA LEU A 74 -7.81 1.01 12.98
C LEU A 74 -9.07 0.45 13.65
N LEU A 75 -9.24 0.70 14.95
CA LEU A 75 -10.38 0.17 15.70
C LEU A 75 -11.71 0.74 15.23
N ARG A 76 -11.76 2.04 14.89
CA ARG A 76 -12.96 2.67 14.33
C ARG A 76 -13.39 1.98 13.04
N SER A 77 -12.46 1.79 12.09
CA SER A 77 -12.74 1.11 10.82
C SER A 77 -13.19 -0.34 11.01
N LEU A 78 -12.43 -1.13 11.78
CA LEU A 78 -12.74 -2.54 12.01
C LEU A 78 -14.09 -2.73 12.70
N LEU A 79 -14.38 -1.95 13.75
CA LEU A 79 -15.65 -2.03 14.46
C LEU A 79 -16.81 -1.53 13.59
N PHE A 80 -16.63 -0.45 12.85
CA PHE A 80 -17.66 0.13 12.00
C PHE A 80 -18.16 -0.89 10.96
N ASP A 81 -17.27 -1.54 10.22
CA ASP A 81 -17.66 -2.46 9.16
C ASP A 81 -18.38 -3.70 9.71
N ILE A 82 -17.94 -4.23 10.86
CA ILE A 82 -18.60 -5.34 11.55
C ILE A 82 -19.98 -4.93 12.03
N LEU A 83 -20.08 -3.80 12.74
CA LEU A 83 -21.34 -3.32 13.32
C LEU A 83 -22.36 -2.92 12.25
N ARG A 84 -21.90 -2.36 11.13
CA ARG A 84 -22.76 -2.07 9.97
C ARG A 84 -23.44 -3.33 9.44
N ARG A 85 -22.73 -4.46 9.41
CA ARG A 85 -23.26 -5.77 8.98
C ARG A 85 -24.03 -6.51 10.10
N ARG A 86 -23.76 -6.18 11.36
CA ARG A 86 -24.27 -6.88 12.57
C ARG A 86 -24.73 -5.88 13.63
N GLN A 87 -25.76 -5.10 13.31
CA GLN A 87 -26.28 -4.05 14.19
C GLN A 87 -26.71 -4.56 15.58
N LYS A 88 -27.08 -5.84 15.70
CA LYS A 88 -27.40 -6.49 16.99
C LYS A 88 -26.24 -6.51 18.00
N LEU A 89 -25.00 -6.32 17.54
CA LEU A 89 -23.82 -6.22 18.42
C LEU A 89 -23.66 -4.83 19.03
N ILE A 90 -24.28 -3.78 18.47
CA ILE A 90 -24.12 -2.40 18.96
C ILE A 90 -24.49 -2.28 20.45
N PRO A 91 -25.63 -2.80 20.95
CA PRO A 91 -25.98 -2.72 22.36
C PRO A 91 -25.04 -3.52 23.28
N VAL A 92 -24.36 -4.55 22.73
CA VAL A 92 -23.42 -5.39 23.48
C VAL A 92 -22.07 -4.67 23.62
N LEU A 93 -21.58 -4.07 22.53
CA LEU A 93 -20.28 -3.42 22.52
C LEU A 93 -20.31 -2.01 23.10
N PHE A 94 -21.43 -1.29 22.93
CA PHE A 94 -21.60 0.11 23.33
C PHE A 94 -22.90 0.34 24.13
N PRO A 95 -23.13 -0.39 25.24
CA PRO A 95 -24.36 -0.26 26.03
C PRO A 95 -24.55 1.16 26.60
N GLY A 96 -23.45 1.83 26.97
CA GLY A 96 -23.47 3.20 27.48
C GLY A 96 -23.92 4.20 26.40
N VAL A 97 -23.43 4.05 25.17
CA VAL A 97 -23.84 4.89 24.03
C VAL A 97 -25.32 4.71 23.75
N CYS A 98 -25.80 3.46 23.67
CA CYS A 98 -27.22 3.18 23.45
C CYS A 98 -28.10 3.80 24.54
N ARG A 99 -27.69 3.69 25.81
CA ARG A 99 -28.42 4.30 26.94
C ARG A 99 -28.49 5.81 26.80
N SER A 100 -27.37 6.47 26.50
CA SER A 100 -27.29 7.93 26.31
C SER A 100 -28.06 8.42 25.08
N THR A 101 -28.12 7.62 24.00
CA THR A 101 -28.92 7.93 22.81
C THR A 101 -30.42 7.84 23.13
N ILE A 102 -30.85 6.77 23.80
CA ILE A 102 -32.27 6.56 24.16
C ILE A 102 -32.74 7.61 25.18
N SER A 103 -31.88 7.99 26.14
CA SER A 103 -32.20 9.01 27.15
C SER A 103 -32.13 10.45 26.64
N GLY A 104 -31.75 10.68 25.37
CA GLY A 104 -31.58 12.01 24.80
C GLY A 104 -30.41 12.80 25.40
N GLN A 105 -29.50 12.14 26.12
CA GLN A 105 -28.33 12.77 26.76
C GLN A 105 -27.16 12.95 25.79
N LEU A 106 -27.14 12.20 24.68
CA LEU A 106 -26.13 12.36 23.64
C LEU A 106 -26.39 13.63 22.83
N ARG A 107 -25.56 14.67 23.03
CA ARG A 107 -25.62 15.92 22.26
C ARG A 107 -24.39 16.05 21.39
N GLY A 108 -24.59 16.22 20.09
CA GLY A 108 -23.50 16.36 19.11
C GLY A 108 -22.99 15.03 18.54
N PRO A 109 -21.89 15.07 17.77
CA PRO A 109 -21.30 13.88 17.17
C PRO A 109 -20.75 12.92 18.24
N LEU A 110 -20.91 11.62 18.00
CA LEU A 110 -20.39 10.57 18.87
C LEU A 110 -18.86 10.48 18.71
N GLU A 111 -18.13 10.91 19.73
CA GLU A 111 -16.68 10.73 19.82
C GLU A 111 -16.33 9.62 20.81
N LEU A 112 -15.91 8.47 20.29
CA LEU A 112 -15.44 7.34 21.10
C LEU A 112 -13.95 7.49 21.38
N SER A 113 -13.57 7.36 22.65
CA SER A 113 -12.19 7.31 23.10
C SER A 113 -11.51 5.99 22.69
N PHE A 114 -10.18 5.98 22.66
CA PHE A 114 -9.42 4.75 22.42
C PHE A 114 -9.74 3.65 23.44
N ILE A 115 -9.95 4.01 24.71
CA ILE A 115 -10.29 3.05 25.79
C ILE A 115 -11.63 2.37 25.50
N GLU A 116 -12.64 3.15 25.09
CA GLU A 116 -13.95 2.60 24.73
C GLU A 116 -13.87 1.71 23.49
N LEU A 117 -13.11 2.11 22.48
CA LEU A 117 -12.90 1.33 21.26
C LEU A 117 -12.15 0.02 21.56
N ARG A 118 -11.08 0.06 22.35
CA ARG A 118 -10.32 -1.12 22.75
C ARG A 118 -11.20 -2.07 23.54
N LYS A 119 -11.98 -1.55 24.50
CA LYS A 119 -12.93 -2.36 25.28
C LYS A 119 -13.98 -3.02 24.40
N ALA A 120 -14.58 -2.28 23.47
CA ALA A 120 -15.55 -2.80 22.51
C ALA A 120 -14.93 -3.88 21.62
N PHE A 121 -13.72 -3.65 21.11
CA PHE A 121 -12.99 -4.62 20.29
C PHE A 121 -12.69 -5.91 21.05
N MET A 122 -12.16 -5.83 22.26
CA MET A 122 -11.90 -7.02 23.09
C MET A 122 -13.20 -7.77 23.46
N THR A 123 -14.27 -7.02 23.76
CA THR A 123 -15.60 -7.62 24.01
C THR A 123 -16.12 -8.33 22.78
N LEU A 124 -15.91 -7.76 21.59
CA LEU A 124 -16.24 -8.40 20.32
C LEU A 124 -15.46 -9.71 20.18
N MET A 125 -14.13 -9.68 20.28
CA MET A 125 -13.28 -10.88 20.10
C MET A 125 -13.67 -12.02 21.05
N ASN A 126 -14.05 -11.68 22.29
CA ASN A 126 -14.51 -12.65 23.30
C ASN A 126 -15.95 -13.14 23.09
N SER A 127 -16.82 -12.37 22.43
CA SER A 127 -18.23 -12.73 22.19
C SER A 127 -18.47 -13.43 20.85
N VAL A 128 -17.48 -13.44 19.96
CA VAL A 128 -17.51 -14.03 18.61
C VAL A 128 -17.60 -15.58 18.63
N GLN A 129 -17.48 -16.23 19.80
CA GLN A 129 -17.11 -17.64 19.93
C GLN A 129 -17.99 -18.65 19.16
N ASP A 130 -19.31 -18.47 19.06
CA ASP A 130 -20.16 -19.58 18.60
C ASP A 130 -20.74 -19.46 17.17
N ASN A 131 -20.81 -18.27 16.57
CA ASN A 131 -21.54 -18.07 15.29
C ASN A 131 -20.88 -17.11 14.30
N LEU A 132 -19.68 -16.63 14.60
CA LEU A 132 -18.99 -15.62 13.80
C LEU A 132 -17.52 -16.02 13.69
N GLY A 133 -16.98 -16.00 12.46
CA GLY A 133 -15.55 -16.11 12.20
C GLY A 133 -15.07 -14.79 11.63
N VAL A 134 -14.03 -14.19 12.19
CA VAL A 134 -13.53 -12.88 11.77
C VAL A 134 -12.09 -13.01 11.29
N CYS A 135 -11.82 -12.57 10.07
CA CYS A 135 -10.46 -12.45 9.54
C CYS A 135 -10.14 -10.99 9.30
N PHE A 136 -9.10 -10.48 9.97
CA PHE A 136 -8.56 -9.15 9.75
C PHE A 136 -7.38 -9.21 8.78
N ILE A 137 -7.37 -8.33 7.78
CA ILE A 137 -6.26 -8.12 6.87
C ILE A 137 -5.72 -6.71 7.13
N VAL A 138 -4.54 -6.62 7.74
CA VAL A 138 -3.94 -5.35 8.15
C VAL A 138 -2.62 -5.16 7.41
N ASP A 139 -2.56 -4.16 6.54
CA ASP A 139 -1.36 -3.84 5.76
C ASP A 139 -0.58 -2.68 6.39
N GLY A 140 0.75 -2.80 6.37
CA GLY A 140 1.66 -1.70 6.69
C GLY A 140 1.77 -1.38 8.18
N ILE A 141 1.80 -2.36 9.08
CA ILE A 141 1.91 -2.04 10.51
C ILE A 141 3.19 -1.22 10.82
N ASP A 142 4.26 -1.35 10.03
CA ASP A 142 5.45 -0.50 10.16
C ASP A 142 5.20 1.00 9.91
N GLU A 143 4.06 1.36 9.32
CA GLU A 143 3.60 2.73 9.08
C GLU A 143 2.65 3.26 10.18
N TYR A 144 2.42 2.46 11.24
CA TYR A 144 1.68 2.91 12.42
C TYR A 144 2.51 3.91 13.23
N GLU A 145 1.90 5.07 13.52
CA GLU A 145 2.49 6.15 14.31
C GLU A 145 2.25 5.89 15.80
N GLY A 146 3.08 5.02 16.38
CA GLY A 146 3.10 4.70 17.81
C GLY A 146 3.92 3.44 18.10
N ASP A 147 3.69 2.81 19.25
CA ASP A 147 4.41 1.60 19.64
C ASP A 147 3.87 0.34 18.95
N GLN A 148 4.72 -0.28 18.12
CA GLN A 148 4.40 -1.50 17.39
C GLN A 148 4.12 -2.69 18.32
N ASP A 149 4.76 -2.73 19.48
CA ASP A 149 4.59 -3.81 20.45
C ASP A 149 3.17 -3.78 21.02
N ASP A 150 2.63 -2.59 21.34
CA ASP A 150 1.23 -2.42 21.76
C ASP A 150 0.24 -2.93 20.70
N LEU A 151 0.54 -2.67 19.42
CA LEU A 151 -0.34 -3.04 18.31
C LEU A 151 -0.37 -4.56 18.13
N VAL A 152 0.79 -5.19 18.21
CA VAL A 152 0.93 -6.64 18.11
C VAL A 152 0.38 -7.33 19.35
N GLU A 153 0.49 -6.73 20.54
CA GLU A 153 -0.14 -7.24 21.76
C GLU A 153 -1.67 -7.28 21.59
N LEU A 154 -2.27 -6.20 21.10
CA LEU A 154 -3.71 -6.14 20.80
C LEU A 154 -4.13 -7.26 19.83
N PHE A 155 -3.33 -7.52 18.80
CA PHE A 155 -3.57 -8.58 17.82
C PHE A 155 -3.42 -9.98 18.40
N SER A 156 -2.42 -10.19 19.25
CA SER A 156 -2.17 -11.46 19.94
C SER A 156 -3.31 -11.78 20.92
N GLN A 157 -3.77 -10.78 21.68
CA GLN A 157 -4.93 -10.93 22.56
C GLN A 157 -6.20 -11.28 21.76
N ALA A 158 -6.43 -10.65 20.61
CA ALA A 158 -7.58 -10.92 19.76
C ALA A 158 -7.56 -12.33 19.14
N THR A 159 -6.37 -12.81 18.75
CA THR A 159 -6.19 -14.12 18.09
C THR A 159 -6.07 -15.30 19.06
N THR A 160 -6.20 -15.07 20.37
CA THR A 160 -6.38 -16.15 21.36
C THR A 160 -7.68 -16.93 21.10
N SER A 161 -8.68 -16.29 20.48
CA SER A 161 -9.90 -16.93 20.02
C SER A 161 -9.68 -17.64 18.68
N SER A 162 -10.01 -18.94 18.59
CA SER A 162 -9.97 -19.71 17.32
C SER A 162 -11.00 -19.24 16.28
N SER A 163 -11.88 -18.30 16.64
CA SER A 163 -12.79 -17.63 15.72
C SER A 163 -12.19 -16.35 15.10
N VAL A 164 -10.93 -16.02 15.41
CA VAL A 164 -10.28 -14.80 14.94
C VAL A 164 -8.95 -15.13 14.25
N LYS A 165 -8.77 -14.60 13.04
CA LYS A 165 -7.52 -14.64 12.28
C LYS A 165 -7.00 -13.25 12.00
N MET A 166 -5.68 -13.12 11.97
CA MET A 166 -5.03 -11.88 11.54
C MET A 166 -3.97 -12.14 10.50
N LEU A 167 -4.16 -11.56 9.32
CA LEU A 167 -3.17 -11.50 8.26
C LEU A 167 -2.56 -10.10 8.29
N ILE A 168 -1.27 -10.01 8.62
CA ILE A 168 -0.57 -8.76 8.86
C ILE A 168 0.56 -8.62 7.85
N SER A 169 0.76 -7.42 7.32
CA SER A 169 1.95 -7.11 6.52
C SER A 169 2.82 -6.04 7.16
N SER A 170 4.14 -6.15 6.97
CA SER A 170 5.07 -5.06 7.26
C SER A 170 6.42 -5.17 6.57
N ARG A 171 7.22 -4.10 6.66
CA ARG A 171 8.68 -4.21 6.52
C ARG A 171 9.27 -5.01 7.69
N PRO A 172 10.36 -5.76 7.47
CA PRO A 172 11.05 -6.50 8.54
C PRO A 172 11.91 -5.55 9.39
N ILE A 173 11.30 -4.51 9.97
CA ILE A 173 11.95 -3.63 10.94
C ILE A 173 12.10 -4.36 12.28
N PRO A 174 13.12 -4.03 13.11
CA PRO A 174 13.41 -4.77 14.34
C PRO A 174 12.20 -4.99 15.26
N SER A 175 11.36 -3.97 15.47
CA SER A 175 10.16 -4.07 16.30
C SER A 175 9.16 -5.09 15.76
N CYS A 176 8.82 -5.04 14.45
CA CYS A 176 7.92 -6.03 13.85
C CYS A 176 8.52 -7.45 13.87
N VAL A 177 9.83 -7.59 13.63
CA VAL A 177 10.51 -8.90 13.67
C VAL A 177 10.41 -9.51 15.06
N PHE A 178 10.67 -8.71 16.10
CA PHE A 178 10.60 -9.16 17.48
C PHE A 178 9.16 -9.50 17.88
N ALA A 179 8.21 -8.61 17.59
CA ALA A 179 6.83 -8.76 18.01
C ALA A 179 6.08 -9.91 17.30
N LEU A 180 6.40 -10.20 16.02
CA LEU A 180 5.75 -11.26 15.23
C LEU A 180 6.58 -12.56 15.17
N LEU A 181 7.61 -12.66 15.99
CA LEU A 181 8.44 -13.86 16.07
C LEU A 181 7.58 -15.07 16.47
N GLY A 182 7.68 -16.16 15.71
CA GLY A 182 6.92 -17.39 15.96
C GLY A 182 5.54 -17.44 15.28
N SER A 183 5.09 -16.35 14.65
CA SER A 183 3.92 -16.40 13.76
C SER A 183 4.26 -17.14 12.46
N CYS A 184 3.24 -17.75 11.83
CA CYS A 184 3.40 -18.23 10.46
C CYS A 184 3.81 -17.08 9.56
N SER A 185 4.75 -17.27 8.63
CA SER A 185 5.23 -16.15 7.81
C SER A 185 5.70 -16.54 6.41
N LEU A 186 5.68 -15.53 5.54
CA LEU A 186 6.39 -15.55 4.27
C LEU A 186 7.16 -14.25 4.08
N ARG A 187 8.23 -14.35 3.29
CA ARG A 187 9.06 -13.23 2.87
C ARG A 187 8.80 -12.95 1.39
N LEU A 188 8.06 -11.89 1.09
CA LEU A 188 7.51 -11.66 -0.25
C LEU A 188 8.60 -11.47 -1.32
N GLN A 189 9.72 -10.80 -1.00
CA GLN A 189 10.83 -10.61 -1.94
C GLN A 189 11.48 -11.92 -2.40
N ASP A 190 11.26 -13.04 -1.72
CA ASP A 190 11.80 -14.33 -2.15
C ASP A 190 10.85 -15.07 -3.10
N LEU A 191 9.63 -14.57 -3.27
CA LEU A 191 8.57 -15.20 -4.06
C LEU A 191 8.30 -14.46 -5.38
N THR A 192 8.91 -13.29 -5.60
CA THR A 192 8.66 -12.45 -6.79
C THR A 192 9.50 -12.84 -8.01
N PHE A 193 10.44 -13.77 -7.89
CA PHE A 193 11.39 -14.09 -8.98
C PHE A 193 10.69 -14.42 -10.31
N ASN A 194 9.72 -15.35 -10.28
CA ASN A 194 9.02 -15.77 -11.51
C ASN A 194 8.19 -14.64 -12.10
N ASP A 195 7.51 -13.85 -11.24
CA ASP A 195 6.70 -12.72 -11.69
C ASP A 195 7.56 -11.61 -12.30
N VAL A 196 8.73 -11.33 -11.72
CA VAL A 196 9.71 -10.37 -12.25
C VAL A 196 10.22 -10.82 -13.61
N LYS A 197 10.60 -12.10 -13.73
CA LYS A 197 11.06 -12.68 -14.98
C LYS A 197 9.98 -12.55 -16.06
N GLN A 198 8.77 -13.04 -15.76
CA GLN A 198 7.64 -13.00 -16.69
C GLN A 198 7.27 -11.56 -17.08
N TYR A 199 7.19 -10.63 -16.12
CA TYR A 199 6.90 -9.23 -16.40
C TYR A 199 7.95 -8.58 -17.32
N SER A 200 9.23 -8.90 -17.10
CA SER A 200 10.33 -8.39 -17.91
C SER A 200 10.28 -8.96 -19.33
N GLU A 201 10.01 -10.26 -19.46
CA GLU A 201 9.79 -10.93 -20.75
C GLU A 201 8.58 -10.34 -21.48
N ASP A 202 7.45 -10.15 -20.81
CA ASP A 202 6.25 -9.58 -21.41
C ASP A 202 6.44 -8.13 -21.87
N SER A 203 7.23 -7.36 -21.12
CA SER A 203 7.43 -5.92 -21.34
C SER A 203 8.49 -5.59 -22.39
N LEU A 204 9.55 -6.41 -22.47
CA LEU A 204 10.67 -6.23 -23.39
C LEU A 204 10.56 -7.17 -24.60
N GLY A 205 10.03 -8.38 -24.39
CA GLY A 205 9.86 -9.47 -25.37
C GLY A 205 9.08 -9.11 -26.62
N LYS A 206 8.10 -8.22 -26.47
CA LYS A 206 7.15 -7.85 -27.55
C LYS A 206 7.71 -6.77 -28.48
N HIS A 207 8.88 -6.22 -28.20
CA HIS A 207 9.46 -5.17 -29.04
C HIS A 207 10.04 -5.75 -30.32
N SER A 208 9.73 -5.15 -31.47
CA SER A 208 10.18 -5.58 -32.80
C SER A 208 11.71 -5.69 -32.95
N LEU A 209 12.47 -4.97 -32.13
CA LEU A 209 13.94 -5.01 -32.09
C LEU A 209 14.52 -6.26 -31.41
N MET A 210 13.71 -7.11 -30.77
CA MET A 210 14.16 -8.44 -30.32
C MET A 210 14.38 -9.43 -31.48
N GLN A 211 14.15 -9.01 -32.73
CA GLN A 211 14.72 -9.69 -33.90
C GLN A 211 16.26 -9.80 -33.85
N ALA A 212 16.93 -9.06 -32.97
CA ALA A 212 18.35 -9.23 -32.66
C ALA A 212 18.73 -10.60 -32.06
N GLU A 213 17.77 -11.44 -31.63
CA GLU A 213 18.03 -12.86 -31.30
C GLU A 213 18.59 -13.66 -32.50
N LEU A 214 18.33 -13.23 -33.74
CA LEU A 214 18.93 -13.82 -34.94
C LEU A 214 20.44 -13.53 -35.05
N ALA A 215 20.89 -12.39 -34.53
CA ALA A 215 22.28 -11.94 -34.59
C ALA A 215 23.09 -12.29 -33.32
N ASN A 216 22.42 -12.36 -32.17
CA ASN A 216 23.04 -12.72 -30.90
C ASN A 216 22.08 -13.58 -30.05
N PRO A 217 22.06 -14.90 -30.28
CA PRO A 217 21.18 -15.82 -29.55
C PRO A 217 21.41 -15.76 -28.04
N GLY A 218 20.35 -15.56 -27.27
CA GLY A 218 20.37 -15.54 -25.81
C GLY A 218 20.71 -14.19 -25.17
N ALA A 219 20.95 -13.13 -25.95
CA ALA A 219 21.19 -11.79 -25.42
C ALA A 219 19.98 -11.26 -24.64
N THR A 220 18.77 -11.56 -25.10
CA THR A 220 17.53 -11.24 -24.35
C THR A 220 17.50 -11.97 -23.02
N ALA A 221 17.79 -13.27 -23.02
CA ALA A 221 17.77 -14.08 -21.81
C ALA A 221 18.79 -13.58 -20.78
N GLN A 222 19.97 -13.11 -21.22
CA GLN A 222 20.97 -12.47 -20.36
C GLN A 222 20.44 -11.17 -19.75
N LEU A 223 19.83 -10.30 -20.55
CA LEU A 223 19.23 -9.05 -20.06
C LEU A 223 18.15 -9.31 -19.01
N ILE A 224 17.22 -10.23 -19.30
CA ILE A 224 16.16 -10.64 -18.36
C ILE A 224 16.74 -11.24 -17.08
N SER A 225 17.77 -12.09 -17.20
CA SER A 225 18.48 -12.65 -16.04
C SER A 225 19.14 -11.56 -15.20
N GLY A 226 19.76 -10.57 -15.84
CA GLY A 226 20.35 -9.41 -15.17
C GLY A 226 19.33 -8.60 -14.39
N ILE A 227 18.17 -8.30 -14.99
CA ILE A 227 17.05 -7.60 -14.34
C ILE A 227 16.57 -8.41 -13.13
N THR A 228 16.32 -9.70 -13.33
CA THR A 228 15.77 -10.57 -12.28
C THR A 228 16.73 -10.71 -11.10
N SER A 229 18.03 -10.82 -11.36
CA SER A 229 19.07 -10.89 -10.33
C SER A 229 19.21 -9.55 -9.59
N LYS A 230 19.27 -8.42 -10.30
CA LYS A 230 19.45 -7.09 -9.68
C LYS A 230 18.20 -6.62 -8.92
N ALA A 231 17.02 -7.09 -9.29
CA ALA A 231 15.76 -6.72 -8.63
C ALA A 231 15.75 -7.01 -7.13
N MET A 232 16.47 -8.06 -6.68
CA MET A 232 16.52 -8.48 -5.27
C MET A 232 15.12 -8.59 -4.62
N GLY A 233 14.13 -8.97 -5.44
CA GLY A 233 12.72 -9.13 -5.14
C GLY A 233 11.91 -7.84 -4.98
N VAL A 234 12.45 -6.68 -5.36
CA VAL A 234 11.80 -5.37 -5.32
C VAL A 234 11.11 -5.08 -6.66
N PHE A 235 9.81 -5.30 -6.73
CA PHE A 235 9.04 -5.16 -7.98
C PHE A 235 8.99 -3.71 -8.50
N LEU A 236 8.99 -2.71 -7.61
CA LEU A 236 9.06 -1.30 -8.01
C LEU A 236 10.36 -0.99 -8.77
N TRP A 237 11.49 -1.56 -8.33
CA TRP A 237 12.77 -1.42 -9.03
C TRP A 237 12.65 -1.97 -10.45
N VAL A 238 12.04 -3.15 -10.62
CA VAL A 238 11.83 -3.78 -11.92
C VAL A 238 10.97 -2.91 -12.83
N ALA A 239 9.86 -2.38 -12.32
CA ALA A 239 8.98 -1.50 -13.10
C ALA A 239 9.72 -0.25 -13.60
N LEU A 240 10.56 0.35 -12.76
CA LEU A 240 11.37 1.52 -13.11
C LEU A 240 12.44 1.17 -14.15
N VAL A 241 13.21 0.11 -13.91
CA VAL A 241 14.28 -0.32 -14.82
C VAL A 241 13.72 -0.74 -16.19
N VAL A 242 12.66 -1.54 -16.22
CA VAL A 242 12.00 -1.91 -17.48
C VAL A 242 11.50 -0.67 -18.23
N ARG A 243 10.98 0.35 -17.54
CA ARG A 243 10.58 1.62 -18.17
C ARG A 243 11.79 2.34 -18.79
N LEU A 244 12.91 2.44 -18.07
CA LEU A 244 14.15 3.04 -18.58
C LEU A 244 14.71 2.29 -19.80
N LEU A 245 14.71 0.95 -19.76
CA LEU A 245 15.17 0.13 -20.88
C LEU A 245 14.24 0.25 -22.09
N ARG A 246 12.92 0.35 -21.87
CA ARG A 246 11.95 0.61 -22.94
C ARG A 246 12.16 1.98 -23.60
N GLN A 247 12.51 3.01 -22.83
CA GLN A 247 12.89 4.29 -23.41
C GLN A 247 14.15 4.16 -24.27
N GLY A 248 15.16 3.42 -23.80
CA GLY A 248 16.35 3.14 -24.60
C GLY A 248 16.06 2.41 -25.93
N LEU A 249 15.04 1.56 -25.97
CA LEU A 249 14.57 0.92 -27.21
C LEU A 249 13.92 1.92 -28.17
N GLN A 250 13.17 2.89 -27.66
CA GLN A 250 12.55 3.95 -28.47
C GLN A 250 13.60 4.89 -29.08
N GLU A 251 14.75 5.01 -28.42
CA GLU A 251 15.93 5.75 -28.90
C GLU A 251 16.80 4.92 -29.88
N TYR A 252 16.27 3.80 -30.41
CA TYR A 252 16.96 2.87 -31.31
C TYR A 252 18.22 2.20 -30.73
N GLY A 253 18.32 2.10 -29.40
CA GLY A 253 19.43 1.41 -28.73
C GLY A 253 19.46 -0.09 -29.03
N SER A 254 20.67 -0.65 -29.16
CA SER A 254 20.87 -2.09 -29.32
C SER A 254 20.67 -2.85 -28.00
N ILE A 255 20.48 -4.18 -28.04
CA ILE A 255 20.42 -5.01 -26.82
C ILE A 255 21.70 -4.85 -25.98
N SER A 256 22.86 -4.73 -26.62
CA SER A 256 24.13 -4.49 -25.93
C SER A 256 24.16 -3.15 -25.20
N ASP A 257 23.52 -2.11 -25.75
CA ASP A 257 23.39 -0.81 -25.08
C ASP A 257 22.44 -0.90 -23.90
N LEU A 258 21.36 -1.67 -24.01
CA LEU A 258 20.46 -1.94 -22.88
C LEU A 258 21.15 -2.71 -21.77
N GLN A 259 21.99 -3.69 -22.11
CA GLN A 259 22.77 -4.44 -21.12
C GLN A 259 23.75 -3.51 -20.41
N ARG A 260 24.46 -2.66 -21.14
CA ARG A 260 25.36 -1.65 -20.54
C ARG A 260 24.61 -0.70 -19.61
N LYS A 261 23.46 -0.16 -20.06
CA LYS A 261 22.58 0.67 -19.22
C LYS A 261 22.17 -0.10 -17.96
N LEU A 262 21.74 -1.35 -18.09
CA LEU A 262 21.36 -2.19 -16.94
C LEU A 262 22.53 -2.38 -15.97
N ASP A 263 23.74 -2.59 -16.47
CA ASP A 263 24.94 -2.80 -15.65
C ASP A 263 25.29 -1.58 -14.80
N GLU A 264 25.05 -0.36 -15.32
CA GLU A 264 25.23 0.91 -14.61
C GLU A 264 24.17 1.16 -13.52
N LEU A 265 22.98 0.58 -13.65
CA LEU A 265 21.89 0.78 -12.70
C LEU A 265 22.18 0.05 -11.37
N PRO A 266 22.09 0.74 -10.21
CA PRO A 266 22.29 0.11 -8.92
C PRO A 266 21.10 -0.80 -8.55
N PRO A 267 21.35 -1.94 -7.90
CA PRO A 267 20.28 -2.88 -7.47
C PRO A 267 19.47 -2.37 -6.27
N ASP A 268 19.99 -1.39 -5.55
CA ASP A 268 19.29 -0.77 -4.42
C ASP A 268 18.36 0.33 -4.90
N LEU A 269 17.12 0.35 -4.38
CA LEU A 269 16.08 1.27 -4.83
C LEU A 269 16.39 2.74 -4.49
N GLU A 270 17.00 3.01 -3.34
CA GLU A 270 17.37 4.38 -2.95
C GLU A 270 18.49 4.90 -3.86
N LYS A 271 19.51 4.07 -4.09
CA LYS A 271 20.58 4.40 -5.04
C LYS A 271 20.05 4.57 -6.47
N LEU A 272 19.04 3.80 -6.87
CA LEU A 272 18.39 3.96 -8.17
C LEU A 272 17.72 5.33 -8.27
N TYR A 273 17.00 5.78 -7.23
CA TYR A 273 16.44 7.13 -7.18
C TYR A 273 17.53 8.20 -7.27
N GLN A 274 18.64 8.04 -6.54
CA GLN A 274 19.77 8.96 -6.62
C GLN A 274 20.36 9.04 -8.03
N HIS A 275 20.52 7.89 -8.70
CA HIS A 275 20.98 7.82 -10.09
C HIS A 275 20.00 8.51 -11.06
N MET A 276 18.70 8.26 -10.92
CA MET A 276 17.68 8.92 -11.75
C MET A 276 17.72 10.44 -11.54
N LEU A 277 17.74 10.90 -10.30
CA LEU A 277 17.81 12.34 -9.98
C LEU A 277 19.12 12.97 -10.48
N SER A 278 20.26 12.28 -10.37
CA SER A 278 21.53 12.82 -10.83
C SER A 278 21.63 12.94 -12.36
N SER A 279 20.92 12.07 -13.09
CA SER A 279 20.84 12.08 -14.55
C SER A 279 19.97 13.21 -15.14
N MET A 280 19.10 13.82 -14.32
CA MET A 280 18.22 14.92 -14.75
C MET A 280 19.00 16.23 -14.93
N SER A 281 18.52 17.10 -15.81
CA SER A 281 19.06 18.45 -15.96
C SER A 281 18.89 19.26 -14.67
N LEU A 282 19.73 20.27 -14.45
CA LEU A 282 19.60 21.14 -13.28
C LEU A 282 18.21 21.82 -13.22
N SER A 283 17.66 22.23 -14.37
CA SER A 283 16.33 22.86 -14.44
C SER A 283 15.24 21.90 -13.99
N ASP A 284 15.27 20.66 -14.49
CA ASP A 284 14.24 19.66 -14.17
C ASP A 284 14.31 19.26 -12.70
N ARG A 285 15.51 19.15 -12.13
CA ARG A 285 15.69 18.91 -10.69
C ARG A 285 15.09 20.01 -9.83
N ILE A 286 15.31 21.27 -10.20
CA ILE A 286 14.75 22.42 -9.48
C ILE A 286 13.23 22.38 -9.55
N GLN A 287 12.67 22.14 -10.74
CA GLN A 287 11.24 22.05 -10.94
C GLN A 287 10.62 20.87 -10.17
N GLY A 288 11.18 19.67 -10.30
CA GLY A 288 10.75 18.48 -9.57
C GLY A 288 10.79 18.68 -8.06
N SER A 289 11.86 19.28 -7.53
CA SER A 289 11.98 19.62 -6.10
C SER A 289 10.88 20.57 -5.64
N LYS A 290 10.58 21.62 -6.41
CA LYS A 290 9.47 22.55 -6.11
C LYS A 290 8.13 21.83 -6.06
N LEU A 291 7.82 21.01 -7.08
CA LEU A 291 6.58 20.26 -7.16
C LEU A 291 6.42 19.30 -5.98
N LEU A 292 7.47 18.55 -5.65
CA LEU A 292 7.47 17.64 -4.50
C LEU A 292 7.21 18.39 -3.18
N GLN A 293 7.87 19.52 -2.97
CA GLN A 293 7.67 20.32 -1.75
C GLN A 293 6.25 20.87 -1.65
N VAL A 294 5.67 21.38 -2.75
CA VAL A 294 4.30 21.89 -2.77
C VAL A 294 3.30 20.78 -2.44
N VAL A 295 3.45 19.61 -3.07
CA VAL A 295 2.58 18.46 -2.82
C VAL A 295 2.71 17.96 -1.37
N LEU A 296 3.94 17.82 -0.86
CA LEU A 296 4.18 17.40 0.53
C LEU A 296 3.57 18.38 1.53
N ARG A 297 3.78 19.68 1.36
CA ARG A 297 3.16 20.70 2.23
C ARG A 297 1.65 20.69 2.14
N SER A 298 1.08 20.45 0.95
CA SER A 298 -0.36 20.31 0.82
C SER A 298 -0.89 19.11 1.58
N THR A 299 -0.22 17.96 1.51
CA THR A 299 -0.63 16.75 2.24
C THR A 299 -0.61 16.94 3.76
N GLU A 300 0.38 17.69 4.29
CA GLU A 300 0.47 18.01 5.72
C GLU A 300 -0.65 18.94 6.19
N THR A 301 -1.10 19.86 5.34
CA THR A 301 -2.01 20.96 5.72
C THR A 301 -3.47 20.68 5.39
N HIS A 302 -3.77 19.97 4.31
CA HIS A 302 -5.13 19.84 3.77
C HIS A 302 -5.81 18.50 4.09
N GLY A 303 -5.13 17.56 4.73
CA GLY A 303 -5.66 16.33 5.34
C GLY A 303 -6.56 15.48 4.43
N ASN A 304 -7.83 15.87 4.29
CA ASN A 304 -8.86 15.17 3.52
C ASN A 304 -9.04 15.67 2.07
N TYR A 305 -8.43 16.79 1.69
CA TYR A 305 -8.57 17.36 0.35
C TYR A 305 -7.24 17.30 -0.40
N PRO A 306 -7.00 16.26 -1.22
CA PRO A 306 -5.78 16.17 -2.00
C PRO A 306 -5.70 17.33 -2.99
N MET A 307 -4.50 17.90 -3.15
CA MET A 307 -4.25 18.93 -4.14
C MET A 307 -4.60 18.43 -5.54
N THR A 308 -5.45 19.17 -6.25
CA THR A 308 -5.77 18.86 -7.64
C THR A 308 -4.65 19.33 -8.56
N VAL A 309 -4.55 18.74 -9.76
CA VAL A 309 -3.59 19.18 -10.78
C VAL A 309 -3.79 20.67 -11.12
N LEU A 310 -5.04 21.15 -11.12
CA LEU A 310 -5.36 22.55 -11.33
C LEU A 310 -4.84 23.45 -10.19
N GLN A 311 -4.96 23.03 -8.93
CA GLN A 311 -4.39 23.79 -7.81
C GLN A 311 -2.86 23.83 -7.89
N LEU A 312 -2.24 22.71 -8.27
CA LEU A 312 -0.79 22.62 -8.46
C LEU A 312 -0.32 23.54 -9.59
N SER A 313 -1.07 23.66 -10.70
CA SER A 313 -0.70 24.54 -11.81
C SER A 313 -0.66 26.02 -11.39
N PHE A 314 -1.56 26.45 -10.49
CA PHE A 314 -1.52 27.81 -9.93
C PHE A 314 -0.36 28.00 -8.95
N ALA A 315 -0.03 26.99 -8.15
CA ALA A 315 1.10 27.05 -7.24
C ALA A 315 2.45 27.13 -7.98
N GLU A 316 2.53 26.56 -9.18
CA GLU A 316 3.73 26.54 -10.04
C GLU A 316 4.03 27.88 -10.72
N GLU A 317 3.01 28.67 -11.10
CA GLU A 317 3.17 29.88 -11.91
C GLU A 317 4.07 30.97 -11.29
N GLY A 318 4.34 30.91 -9.98
CA GLY A 318 5.27 31.79 -9.28
C GLY A 318 4.85 33.27 -9.21
N ASP A 319 3.80 33.66 -9.93
CA ASP A 319 3.18 34.98 -9.87
C ASP A 319 2.14 35.02 -8.74
N TYR A 320 2.63 35.16 -7.51
CA TYR A 320 1.80 35.25 -6.32
C TYR A 320 1.12 36.62 -6.17
N VAL A 321 1.46 37.61 -7.00
CA VAL A 321 0.93 38.98 -6.90
C VAL A 321 -0.33 39.14 -7.74
N ARG A 322 -0.35 38.57 -8.95
CA ARG A 322 -1.49 38.65 -9.87
C ARG A 322 -2.83 38.21 -9.26
N PRO A 323 -2.93 37.17 -8.42
CA PRO A 323 -4.20 36.81 -7.76
C PRO A 323 -4.81 37.93 -6.93
N PHE A 324 -4.00 38.79 -6.29
CA PHE A 324 -4.51 39.89 -5.46
C PHE A 324 -5.22 40.98 -6.27
N TRP A 325 -4.87 41.13 -7.55
CA TRP A 325 -5.41 42.15 -8.44
C TRP A 325 -6.38 41.59 -9.49
N SER A 326 -6.55 40.27 -9.53
CA SER A 326 -7.40 39.59 -10.49
C SER A 326 -8.87 39.69 -10.09
N LYS A 327 -9.75 39.95 -11.06
CA LYS A 327 -11.21 39.91 -10.82
C LYS A 327 -11.65 38.47 -10.57
N ILE A 328 -12.40 38.26 -9.49
CA ILE A 328 -13.03 36.97 -9.20
C ILE A 328 -14.02 36.66 -10.33
N SER A 329 -13.69 35.65 -11.13
CA SER A 329 -14.50 35.20 -12.26
C SER A 329 -14.27 33.70 -12.50
N PRO A 330 -15.23 32.99 -13.12
CA PRO A 330 -15.04 31.59 -13.49
C PRO A 330 -13.85 31.42 -14.42
N ILE A 331 -13.03 30.38 -14.19
CA ILE A 331 -11.93 30.02 -15.09
C ILE A 331 -12.55 29.51 -16.40
N PRO A 332 -12.14 30.01 -17.57
CA PRO A 332 -12.58 29.47 -18.85
C PRO A 332 -12.20 27.98 -18.98
N THR A 333 -13.11 27.14 -19.48
CA THR A 333 -12.88 25.68 -19.62
C THR A 333 -11.60 25.33 -20.39
N GLN A 334 -11.27 26.12 -21.42
CA GLN A 334 -10.04 25.93 -22.20
C GLN A 334 -8.78 26.18 -21.37
N GLU A 335 -8.80 27.17 -20.48
CA GLU A 335 -7.68 27.45 -19.58
C GLU A 335 -7.52 26.32 -18.56
N GLU A 336 -8.63 25.83 -17.99
CA GLU A 336 -8.61 24.71 -17.05
C GLU A 336 -7.99 23.44 -17.67
N ILE A 337 -8.41 23.08 -18.89
CA ILE A 337 -7.87 21.92 -19.62
C ILE A 337 -6.38 22.12 -19.90
N TRP A 338 -6.00 23.28 -20.44
CA TRP A 338 -4.60 23.58 -20.77
C TRP A 338 -3.69 23.50 -19.54
N ARG A 339 -4.13 24.04 -18.40
CA ARG A 339 -3.41 23.94 -17.12
C ARG A 339 -3.25 22.50 -16.66
N CYS A 340 -4.35 21.74 -16.64
CA CYS A 340 -4.35 20.35 -16.21
C CYS A 340 -3.47 19.46 -17.10
N GLU A 341 -3.57 19.62 -18.42
CA GLU A 341 -2.77 18.86 -19.38
C GLU A 341 -1.29 19.25 -19.33
N GLY A 342 -0.99 20.54 -19.24
CA GLY A 342 0.37 21.06 -19.16
C GLY A 342 1.10 20.60 -17.90
N THR A 343 0.52 20.84 -16.72
CA THR A 343 1.09 20.40 -15.44
C THR A 343 1.10 18.87 -15.36
N GLY A 344 0.04 18.19 -15.79
CA GLY A 344 -0.02 16.74 -15.83
C GLY A 344 1.02 16.12 -16.76
N GLY A 345 1.32 16.76 -17.89
CA GLY A 345 2.39 16.37 -18.82
C GLY A 345 3.77 16.46 -18.16
N ARG A 346 4.06 17.58 -17.49
CA ARG A 346 5.32 17.81 -16.75
C ARG A 346 5.53 16.83 -15.59
N MET A 347 4.46 16.35 -14.97
CA MET A 347 4.56 15.31 -13.93
C MET A 347 4.85 13.91 -14.49
N ARG A 348 4.63 13.67 -15.79
CA ARG A 348 4.81 12.36 -16.45
C ARG A 348 6.13 12.24 -17.20
N SER A 349 6.65 13.37 -17.71
CA SER A 349 8.01 13.53 -18.23
C SER A 349 9.02 13.39 -17.11
#